data_AF-A0A7S2N2Z6-F1
#
_entry.id   AF-A0A7S2N2Z6-F1
#
_cell.length_a   1.000
_cell.length_b   1.000
_cell.length_c   1.000
_cell.angle_alpha   90.00
_cell.angle_beta   90.00
_cell.angle_gamma   90.00
#
_symmetry.space_group_name_H-M   'P 1'
#
loop_
_entity.id
_entity.type
_entity.pdbx_description
1 polymer ?
#
loop_
_entity_poly.entity_id
_entity_poly.type
_entity_poly.pdbx_seq_one_letter_code
_entity_poly.pdbx_strand_id
1 'polypeptide(L)'
;PGGIKQEYEMTGKGKMEAGTFWTEHVKGDTFFLKAKCGPGQKAKDAARFTIDEVAVGFVEEAHRELRRMAICGANDKKNAVCYQSSFPTEYSKSRAVARLLIQGSSLCTGWLASPNSHLITNEHCVADANAAINTDYEFMAEANNCADGNCQL
;
A
#
# COMPACT_ATOMS: atom_id res chain seq x y z
N PRO A 1 14.20 -11.41 7.72
CA PRO A 1 15.42 -11.57 6.90
C PRO A 1 15.14 -11.19 5.42
N GLY A 2 15.64 -10.03 4.98
CA GLY A 2 15.53 -9.55 3.59
C GLY A 2 14.74 -8.24 3.39
N GLY A 3 14.01 -7.76 4.40
CA GLY A 3 13.29 -6.49 4.30
C GLY A 3 14.26 -5.31 4.27
N ILE A 4 14.17 -4.47 3.23
CA ILE A 4 14.79 -3.14 3.24
C ILE A 4 14.20 -2.39 4.44
N LYS A 5 15.05 -1.77 5.26
CA LYS A 5 14.58 -0.90 6.35
C LYS A 5 13.70 0.19 5.74
N GLN A 6 12.40 0.16 6.03
CA GLN A 6 11.48 1.23 5.68
C GLN A 6 11.53 2.28 6.79
N GLU A 7 11.89 3.51 6.45
CA GLU A 7 11.95 4.63 7.38
C GLU A 7 11.28 5.83 6.72
N TYR A 8 10.26 6.36 7.41
CA TYR A 8 9.50 7.52 6.98
C TYR A 8 9.63 8.59 8.06
N GLU A 9 10.08 9.78 7.66
CA GLU A 9 10.14 10.93 8.55
C GLU A 9 9.04 11.90 8.15
N MET A 10 8.22 12.28 9.13
CA MET A 10 7.17 13.25 8.98
C MET A 10 7.39 14.41 9.95
N THR A 11 7.02 15.61 9.50
CA THR A 11 7.18 16.84 10.29
C THR A 11 5.86 17.61 10.30
N GLY A 12 5.77 18.64 11.14
CA GLY A 12 4.58 19.49 11.22
C GLY A 12 3.33 18.67 11.58
N LYS A 13 2.29 18.79 10.76
CA LYS A 13 1.04 18.03 10.89
C LYS A 13 1.02 16.70 10.14
N GLY A 14 2.19 16.20 9.71
CA GLY A 14 2.32 14.90 9.06
C GLY A 14 2.23 14.94 7.53
N LYS A 15 1.67 13.89 6.93
CA LYS A 15 1.60 13.71 5.47
C LYS A 15 0.90 14.90 4.81
N MET A 16 1.66 15.72 4.07
CA MET A 16 1.18 16.94 3.41
C MET A 16 0.37 17.88 4.32
N GLU A 17 0.78 18.03 5.59
CA GLU A 17 0.11 18.88 6.59
C GLU A 17 -1.37 18.51 6.89
N ALA A 18 -1.77 17.27 6.62
CA ALA A 18 -3.15 16.80 6.77
C ALA A 18 -3.71 16.85 8.21
N GLY A 19 -2.85 16.77 9.24
CA GLY A 19 -3.27 16.70 10.64
C GLY A 19 -3.60 15.27 11.05
N THR A 20 -4.74 14.75 10.61
CA THR A 20 -5.12 13.34 10.79
C THR A 20 -4.87 12.59 9.48
N PHE A 21 -4.11 11.50 9.55
CA PHE A 21 -3.69 10.76 8.36
C PHE A 21 -3.30 9.31 8.69
N TRP A 22 -3.33 8.47 7.67
CA TRP A 22 -2.69 7.16 7.65
C TRP A 22 -1.21 7.31 7.27
N THR A 23 -0.33 6.76 8.10
CA THR A 23 1.10 6.65 7.76
C THR A 23 1.31 5.68 6.60
N GLU A 24 2.45 5.75 5.92
CA GLU A 24 2.83 4.69 4.98
C GLU A 24 2.88 3.34 5.70
N HIS A 25 2.41 2.29 5.02
CA HIS A 25 2.47 0.93 5.53
C HIS A 25 3.92 0.46 5.67
N VAL A 26 4.15 -0.32 6.72
CA VAL A 26 5.44 -0.95 6.99
C VAL A 26 5.26 -2.45 6.78
N LYS A 27 6.14 -3.04 5.96
CA LYS A 27 6.16 -4.48 5.74
C LYS A 27 6.93 -5.14 6.87
N GLY A 28 6.37 -6.24 7.39
CA GLY A 28 6.94 -6.98 8.51
C GLY A 28 6.02 -7.03 9.73
N ASP A 29 6.52 -7.63 10.80
CA ASP A 29 5.77 -7.89 12.03
C ASP A 29 5.94 -6.78 13.09
N THR A 30 6.87 -5.85 12.87
CA THR A 30 7.28 -4.86 13.86
C THR A 30 7.50 -3.50 13.20
N PHE A 31 6.93 -2.45 13.77
CA PHE A 31 7.26 -1.06 13.44
C PHE A 31 7.69 -0.30 14.69
N PHE A 32 8.60 0.67 14.51
CA PHE A 32 9.06 1.54 15.60
C PHE A 32 8.60 2.96 15.34
N LEU A 33 7.87 3.54 16.28
CA LEU A 33 7.45 4.93 16.22
C LEU A 33 8.29 5.78 17.17
N LYS A 34 8.86 6.87 16.63
CA LYS A 34 9.68 7.80 17.41
C LYS A 34 9.23 9.23 17.15
N ALA A 35 8.62 9.87 18.14
CA ALA A 35 8.40 11.31 18.12
C ALA A 35 9.62 12.07 18.64
N LYS A 36 9.98 13.16 17.96
CA LYS A 36 11.01 14.10 18.36
C LYS A 36 10.51 15.52 18.17
N CYS A 37 10.97 16.43 19.01
CA CYS A 37 10.78 17.86 18.77
C CYS A 37 11.76 18.35 17.71
N GLY A 38 11.37 19.38 16.95
CA GLY A 38 12.27 20.04 16.00
C GLY A 38 13.50 20.64 16.69
N PRO A 39 14.58 20.93 15.95
CA PRO A 39 15.82 21.48 16.51
C PRO A 39 15.57 22.73 17.37
N GLY A 40 16.15 22.76 18.58
CA GLY A 40 16.01 23.89 19.51
C GLY A 40 14.64 24.03 20.18
N GLN A 41 13.65 23.19 19.83
CA GLN A 41 12.36 23.19 20.49
C GLN A 41 12.43 22.32 21.75
N LYS A 42 12.07 22.91 22.89
CA LYS A 42 11.79 22.13 24.11
C LYS A 42 10.55 21.28 23.86
N ALA A 43 10.51 20.08 24.44
CA ALA A 43 9.30 19.28 24.50
C ALA A 43 8.18 20.12 25.12
N LYS A 44 7.28 20.61 24.28
CA LYS A 44 6.06 21.28 24.72
C LYS A 44 5.08 20.17 25.10
N ASP A 45 4.18 20.43 26.03
CA ASP A 45 3.02 19.57 26.26
C ASP A 45 2.18 19.32 24.99
N ALA A 46 2.42 20.07 23.92
CA ALA A 46 1.77 20.00 22.61
C ALA A 46 2.44 19.07 21.57
N ALA A 47 3.62 18.49 21.84
CA ALA A 47 4.23 17.51 20.94
C ALA A 47 3.61 16.11 21.16
N ARG A 48 2.30 16.02 20.96
CA ARG A 48 1.51 14.79 21.11
C ARG A 48 1.00 14.36 19.75
N PHE A 49 1.06 13.07 19.49
CA PHE A 49 0.27 12.43 18.46
C PHE A 49 -0.59 11.37 19.15
N THR A 50 -1.73 11.08 18.56
CA THR A 50 -2.62 10.02 19.02
C THR A 50 -2.71 9.00 17.88
N ILE A 51 -2.57 7.73 18.23
CA ILE A 51 -2.92 6.64 17.33
C ILE A 51 -4.32 6.24 17.74
N ASP A 52 -5.29 6.61 16.93
CA ASP A 52 -6.70 6.28 17.09
C ASP A 52 -7.06 4.95 16.41
N GLU A 53 -6.35 4.60 15.33
CA GLU A 53 -6.55 3.35 14.60
C GLU A 53 -5.24 2.69 14.18
N VAL A 54 -5.25 1.35 14.12
CA VAL A 54 -4.17 0.52 13.57
C VAL A 54 -4.77 -0.55 12.67
N ALA A 55 -4.33 -0.60 11.42
CA ALA A 55 -4.65 -1.67 10.49
C ALA A 55 -3.47 -2.65 10.40
N VAL A 56 -3.76 -3.94 10.59
CA VAL A 56 -2.77 -5.02 10.44
C VAL A 56 -3.26 -6.02 9.41
N GLY A 57 -2.36 -6.47 8.52
CA GLY A 57 -2.66 -7.54 7.58
C GLY A 57 -2.83 -8.87 8.33
N PHE A 58 -3.90 -9.60 8.03
CA PHE A 58 -4.11 -10.93 8.59
C PHE A 58 -3.44 -12.00 7.71
N VAL A 59 -2.59 -12.84 8.31
CA VAL A 59 -2.14 -14.08 7.69
C VAL A 59 -3.23 -15.12 7.90
N GLU A 60 -3.96 -15.40 6.81
CA GLU A 60 -5.03 -16.40 6.58
C GLU A 60 -5.70 -17.14 7.75
N GLU A 61 -7.03 -17.04 7.79
CA GLU A 61 -7.96 -18.21 7.86
C GLU A 61 -9.44 -17.76 7.74
N ALA A 62 -9.80 -16.58 8.25
CA ALA A 62 -11.20 -16.16 8.37
C ALA A 62 -11.90 -15.66 7.08
N HIS A 63 -11.15 -15.34 6.00
CA HIS A 63 -11.72 -14.74 4.78
C HIS A 63 -12.02 -15.73 3.65
N ARG A 64 -11.73 -17.03 3.85
CA ARG A 64 -11.97 -18.06 2.83
C ARG A 64 -13.48 -18.29 2.60
N GLU A 65 -14.29 -18.07 3.63
CA GLU A 65 -15.75 -18.31 3.64
C GLU A 65 -16.59 -17.11 3.16
N LEU A 66 -16.02 -15.89 3.12
CA LEU A 66 -16.78 -14.66 2.79
C LEU A 66 -16.54 -14.12 1.37
N ARG A 67 -15.72 -14.79 0.55
CA ARG A 67 -15.54 -14.41 -0.85
C ARG A 67 -16.81 -14.67 -1.63
N ARG A 68 -17.61 -13.60 -1.83
CA ARG A 68 -18.49 -13.50 -3.00
C ARG A 68 -17.67 -13.94 -4.22
N MET A 69 -18.12 -15.00 -4.88
CA MET A 69 -17.40 -15.65 -5.98
C MET A 69 -17.21 -14.63 -7.12
N ALA A 70 -16.07 -13.95 -7.15
CA ALA A 70 -15.71 -13.01 -8.23
C ALA A 70 -15.20 -13.74 -9.49
N ILE A 71 -15.10 -15.07 -9.43
CA ILE A 71 -14.68 -15.92 -10.54
C ILE A 71 -15.88 -16.79 -10.90
N CYS A 72 -16.37 -16.63 -12.12
CA CYS A 72 -17.30 -17.57 -12.72
C CYS A 72 -16.47 -18.64 -13.43
N GLY A 73 -16.48 -19.89 -12.95
CA GLY A 73 -15.72 -20.99 -13.53
C GLY A 73 -14.40 -21.29 -12.81
N ALA A 74 -13.48 -21.97 -13.51
CA ALA A 74 -12.18 -22.35 -12.96
C ALA A 74 -11.31 -21.11 -12.73
N ASN A 75 -10.63 -21.03 -11.59
CA ASN A 75 -9.64 -20.00 -11.33
C ASN A 75 -8.34 -20.34 -12.07
N ASP A 76 -8.07 -19.63 -13.16
CA ASP A 76 -6.89 -19.76 -14.00
C ASP A 76 -5.88 -18.62 -13.78
N LYS A 77 -6.11 -17.76 -12.78
CA LYS A 77 -5.21 -16.66 -12.44
C LYS A 77 -3.85 -17.20 -12.02
N LYS A 78 -2.80 -16.51 -12.46
CA LYS A 78 -1.41 -16.77 -12.11
C LYS A 78 -0.73 -15.46 -11.72
N ASN A 79 0.36 -15.54 -10.96
CA ASN A 79 1.18 -14.37 -10.65
C ASN A 79 1.71 -13.73 -11.94
N ALA A 80 1.86 -12.41 -11.95
CA ALA A 80 2.29 -11.65 -13.12
C ALA A 80 3.63 -12.17 -13.68
N VAL A 81 4.60 -12.45 -12.81
CA VAL A 81 5.91 -13.04 -13.14
C VAL A 81 5.83 -14.34 -13.95
N CYS A 82 4.75 -15.13 -13.83
CA CYS A 82 4.54 -16.33 -14.66
C CYS A 82 4.48 -16.03 -16.17
N TYR A 83 4.15 -14.79 -16.52
CA TYR A 83 3.99 -14.34 -17.90
C TYR A 83 5.23 -13.62 -18.45
N GLN A 84 6.29 -13.47 -17.65
CA GLN A 84 7.51 -12.76 -18.04
C GLN A 84 8.13 -13.27 -19.34
N SER A 85 8.17 -14.59 -19.54
CA SER A 85 8.75 -15.21 -20.76
C SER A 85 7.73 -15.45 -21.87
N SER A 86 6.47 -15.77 -21.53
CA SER A 86 5.44 -16.13 -22.50
C SER A 86 4.70 -14.92 -23.09
N PHE A 87 4.58 -13.82 -22.33
CA PHE A 87 3.96 -12.55 -22.73
C PHE A 87 4.84 -11.36 -22.27
N PRO A 88 6.08 -11.25 -22.79
CA PRO A 88 7.06 -10.29 -22.29
C PRO A 88 6.65 -8.84 -22.50
N THR A 89 5.82 -8.55 -23.51
CA THR A 89 5.36 -7.18 -23.78
C THR A 89 4.34 -6.72 -22.75
N GLU A 90 3.36 -7.57 -22.46
CA GLU A 90 2.31 -7.35 -21.48
C GLU A 90 2.90 -7.25 -20.08
N TYR A 91 3.81 -8.17 -19.73
CA TYR A 91 4.55 -8.12 -18.46
C TYR A 91 5.38 -6.84 -18.34
N SER A 92 6.00 -6.37 -19.42
CA SER A 92 6.75 -5.11 -19.39
C SER A 92 5.84 -3.90 -19.14
N LYS A 93 4.65 -3.89 -19.74
CA LYS A 93 3.65 -2.83 -19.54
C LYS A 93 2.97 -2.90 -18.18
N SER A 94 2.85 -4.08 -17.57
CA SER A 94 2.21 -4.24 -16.26
C SER A 94 2.98 -3.59 -15.12
N ARG A 95 4.25 -3.21 -15.33
CA ARG A 95 5.02 -2.42 -14.34
C ARG A 95 4.41 -1.05 -14.03
N ALA A 96 3.53 -0.54 -14.90
CA ALA A 96 2.77 0.69 -14.64
C ALA A 96 1.54 0.45 -13.74
N VAL A 97 1.22 -0.80 -13.38
CA VAL A 97 0.11 -1.14 -12.50
C VAL A 97 0.57 -0.96 -11.05
N ALA A 98 -0.28 -0.33 -10.24
CA ALA A 98 -0.10 -0.19 -8.80
C ALA A 98 -1.20 -0.92 -8.03
N ARG A 99 -0.83 -1.53 -6.91
CA ARG A 99 -1.76 -1.84 -5.82
C ARG A 99 -2.00 -0.56 -5.03
N LEU A 100 -3.26 -0.26 -4.74
CA LEU A 100 -3.66 0.87 -3.91
C LEU A 100 -4.07 0.36 -2.54
N LEU A 101 -3.34 0.72 -1.48
CA LEU A 101 -3.75 0.49 -0.10
C LEU A 101 -4.37 1.78 0.44
N ILE A 102 -5.70 1.81 0.47
CA ILE A 102 -6.49 3.00 0.74
C ILE A 102 -6.95 2.97 2.20
N GLN A 103 -6.65 4.05 2.93
CA GLN A 103 -7.03 4.23 4.33
C GLN A 103 -6.67 3.02 5.20
N GLY A 104 -5.45 2.49 4.99
CA GLY A 104 -4.89 1.39 5.75
C GLY A 104 -5.50 -0.01 5.54
N SER A 105 -6.65 -0.14 4.88
CA SER A 105 -7.42 -1.40 4.91
C SER A 105 -8.08 -1.83 3.59
N SER A 106 -8.37 -0.88 2.69
CA SER A 106 -9.03 -1.19 1.41
C SER A 106 -8.02 -1.36 0.28
N LEU A 107 -8.30 -2.27 -0.66
CA LEU A 107 -7.42 -2.56 -1.79
C LEU A 107 -8.12 -2.28 -3.12
N CYS A 108 -7.45 -1.52 -3.98
CA CYS A 108 -7.83 -1.29 -5.37
C CYS A 108 -6.63 -1.40 -6.31
N THR A 109 -6.85 -1.16 -7.60
CA THR A 109 -5.82 -1.12 -8.64
C THR A 109 -5.75 0.27 -9.25
N GLY A 110 -4.53 0.72 -9.55
CA GLY A 110 -4.27 1.95 -10.29
C GLY A 110 -3.29 1.73 -11.44
N TRP A 111 -3.24 2.67 -12.38
CA TRP A 111 -2.29 2.67 -13.49
C TRP A 111 -1.59 4.00 -13.61
N LEU A 112 -0.25 4.00 -13.62
CA LEU A 112 0.55 5.17 -13.93
C LEU A 112 0.33 5.53 -15.42
N ALA A 113 -0.39 6.62 -15.65
CA ALA A 113 -0.81 7.07 -16.97
C ALA A 113 0.19 8.03 -17.61
N SER A 114 1.09 8.64 -16.83
CA SER A 114 2.07 9.60 -17.36
C SER A 114 3.35 9.65 -16.52
N PRO A 115 4.48 10.09 -17.11
CA PRO A 115 5.74 10.28 -16.38
C PRO A 115 5.69 11.43 -15.35
N ASN A 116 4.64 12.26 -15.37
CA ASN A 116 4.45 13.36 -14.43
C ASN A 116 3.69 12.91 -13.16
N SER A 117 3.81 11.63 -12.79
CA SER A 117 3.16 11.05 -11.59
C SER A 117 1.62 11.15 -11.60
N HIS A 118 1.00 10.99 -12.77
CA HIS A 118 -0.45 10.87 -12.86
C HIS A 118 -0.88 9.41 -12.82
N LEU A 119 -1.74 9.06 -11.88
CA LEU A 119 -2.31 7.72 -11.73
C LEU A 119 -3.82 7.77 -11.99
N ILE A 120 -4.33 6.79 -12.73
CA ILE A 120 -5.76 6.59 -12.99
C ILE A 120 -6.23 5.40 -12.15
N THR A 121 -7.37 5.56 -11.49
CA THR A 121 -8.10 4.49 -10.79
C THR A 121 -9.61 4.76 -10.87
N ASN A 122 -10.41 3.89 -10.27
CA ASN A 122 -11.85 4.09 -10.18
C ASN A 122 -12.19 5.12 -9.09
N GLU A 123 -13.16 5.98 -9.38
CA GLU A 123 -13.64 6.99 -8.41
C GLU A 123 -14.16 6.35 -7.12
N HIS A 124 -14.83 5.19 -7.20
CA HIS A 124 -15.31 4.48 -6.00
C HIS A 124 -14.18 4.00 -5.07
N CYS A 125 -12.93 3.94 -5.55
CA CYS A 125 -11.75 3.65 -4.74
C CYS A 125 -11.19 4.93 -4.12
N VAL A 126 -11.06 5.99 -4.93
CA VAL A 126 -10.50 7.29 -4.52
C VAL A 126 -11.43 8.39 -5.03
N ALA A 127 -12.38 8.79 -4.19
CA ALA A 127 -13.42 9.75 -4.53
C ALA A 127 -12.97 11.22 -4.35
N ASP A 128 -11.99 11.44 -3.47
CA ASP A 128 -11.55 12.78 -3.10
C ASP A 128 -10.05 12.86 -2.77
N ALA A 129 -9.58 14.08 -2.53
CA ALA A 129 -8.19 14.35 -2.20
C ALA A 129 -7.78 13.72 -0.85
N ASN A 130 -8.68 13.61 0.13
CA ASN A 130 -8.36 13.02 1.41
C ASN A 130 -8.09 11.52 1.28
N ALA A 131 -8.90 10.79 0.51
CA ALA A 131 -8.64 9.40 0.16
C ALA A 131 -7.31 9.27 -0.60
N ALA A 132 -7.02 10.17 -1.54
CA ALA A 132 -5.78 10.15 -2.31
C ALA A 132 -4.53 10.34 -1.44
N ILE A 133 -4.57 11.26 -0.46
CA ILE A 133 -3.49 11.48 0.53
C ILE A 133 -3.30 10.25 1.40
N ASN A 134 -4.39 9.61 1.82
CA ASN A 134 -4.39 8.43 2.67
C ASN A 134 -4.31 7.10 1.90
N THR A 135 -3.77 7.14 0.68
CA THR A 135 -3.51 5.95 -0.14
C THR A 135 -2.01 5.74 -0.28
N ASP A 136 -1.58 4.50 -0.10
CA ASP A 136 -0.26 4.05 -0.54
C ASP A 136 -0.36 3.43 -1.94
N TYR A 137 0.57 3.84 -2.79
CA TYR A 137 0.64 3.44 -4.19
C TYR A 137 1.84 2.52 -4.39
N GLU A 138 1.58 1.21 -4.44
CA GLU A 138 2.62 0.20 -4.55
C GLU A 138 2.76 -0.34 -5.98
N PHE A 139 3.83 0.08 -6.63
CA PHE A 139 4.26 -0.53 -7.89
C PHE A 139 5.08 -1.78 -7.64
N MET A 140 5.11 -2.67 -8.63
CA MET A 140 5.87 -3.93 -8.56
C MET A 140 5.47 -4.82 -7.37
N ALA A 141 4.22 -4.70 -6.92
CA ALA A 141 3.62 -5.56 -5.91
C ALA A 141 3.28 -6.94 -6.51
N GLU A 142 4.30 -7.71 -6.85
CA GLU A 142 4.18 -9.06 -7.41
C GLU A 142 4.96 -10.09 -6.58
N ALA A 143 4.67 -11.38 -6.83
CA ALA A 143 5.40 -12.48 -6.25
C ALA A 143 6.82 -12.57 -6.83
N ASN A 144 7.77 -13.09 -6.05
CA ASN A 144 9.16 -13.24 -6.50
C ASN A 144 9.29 -14.27 -7.64
N ASN A 145 8.43 -15.28 -7.65
CA ASN A 145 8.39 -16.28 -8.70
C ASN A 145 6.97 -16.80 -8.97
N CYS A 146 6.83 -17.63 -10.00
CA CYS A 146 5.54 -18.12 -10.46
C CYS A 146 4.86 -19.09 -9.47
N ALA A 147 5.63 -19.80 -8.64
CA ALA A 147 5.13 -20.80 -7.71
C ALA A 147 4.75 -20.23 -6.33
N ASP A 148 5.22 -19.02 -6.00
CA ASP A 148 4.92 -18.38 -4.72
C ASP A 148 3.41 -18.11 -4.58
N GLY A 149 2.81 -18.57 -3.49
CA GLY A 149 1.38 -18.35 -3.22
C GLY A 149 1.02 -16.92 -2.78
N ASN A 150 2.01 -16.04 -2.61
CA ASN A 150 1.80 -14.75 -1.96
C ASN A 150 2.62 -13.62 -2.60
N CYS A 151 1.93 -12.51 -2.92
CA CYS A 151 2.51 -11.23 -3.29
C CYS A 151 2.39 -10.30 -2.07
N GLN A 152 3.17 -10.57 -1.01
CA GLN A 152 2.91 -9.97 0.31
C GLN A 152 2.85 -8.43 0.31
N LEU A 153 1.91 -7.94 1.11
CA LEU A 153 2.07 -6.76 1.96
C LEU A 153 2.81 -7.22 3.21
#